data_AF-A0A7L3PMX5-F1
#
_entry.id   AF-A0A7L3PMX5-F1
#
_cell.length_a   1.000
_cell.length_b   1.000
_cell.length_c   1.000
_cell.angle_alpha   90.00
_cell.angle_beta   90.00
_cell.angle_gamma   90.00
#
_symmetry.space_group_name_H-M   'P 1'
#
loop_
_entity.id
_entity.type
_entity.pdbx_description
1 polymer ?
#
loop_
_entity_poly.entity_id
_entity_poly.type
_entity_poly.pdbx_seq_one_letter_code
_entity_poly.pdbx_strand_id
1 'polypeptide(L)' 'LEVPGVPPGWALEVGPASASFELPSLSLSGLRVRFVRVSGPPGTPQILRWVRYVTHSDSYVIRI' A
#
# COMPACT_ATOMS: atom_id res chain seq x y z
N LEU A 1 -17.37 -34.33 31.20
CA LEU A 1 -16.09 -34.48 31.92
C LEU A 1 -15.32 -33.19 31.72
N GLU A 2 -15.52 -32.27 32.64
CA GLU A 2 -14.99 -30.90 32.61
C GLU A 2 -13.72 -30.90 33.45
N VAL A 3 -12.58 -30.49 32.88
CA VAL A 3 -11.29 -30.49 33.57
C VAL A 3 -11.20 -29.21 34.41
N PRO A 4 -11.12 -29.29 35.75
CA PRO A 4 -11.03 -28.10 36.60
C PRO A 4 -9.58 -27.60 36.59
N GLY A 5 -9.35 -26.36 36.14
CA GLY A 5 -8.02 -25.72 36.30
C GLY A 5 -7.62 -24.59 35.36
N VAL A 6 -8.42 -24.23 34.35
CA VAL A 6 -8.06 -23.12 33.45
C VAL A 6 -8.94 -21.89 33.75
N PRO A 7 -8.39 -20.77 34.24
CA PRO A 7 -9.17 -19.55 34.45
C PRO A 7 -9.70 -19.01 33.12
N PRO A 8 -10.88 -18.34 33.07
CA PRO A 8 -11.50 -17.87 31.82
C PRO A 8 -10.77 -16.70 31.14
N GLY A 9 -9.54 -16.40 31.55
CA GLY A 9 -8.74 -15.25 31.10
C GLY A 9 -7.79 -15.52 29.93
N TRP A 10 -7.78 -16.72 29.34
CA TRP A 10 -6.99 -17.00 28.14
C TRP A 10 -7.84 -16.87 26.88
N ALA A 11 -8.64 -15.81 26.75
CA ALA A 11 -8.96 -15.37 25.40
C ALA A 11 -7.60 -15.03 24.78
N LEU A 12 -7.10 -15.89 23.89
CA LEU A 12 -5.87 -15.66 23.16
C LEU A 12 -6.17 -14.46 22.25
N GLU A 13 -6.01 -13.25 22.77
CA GLU A 13 -6.26 -12.03 22.01
C GLU A 13 -5.25 -12.03 20.87
N VAL A 14 -5.74 -12.34 19.68
CA VAL A 14 -4.92 -12.29 18.47
C VAL A 14 -4.61 -10.82 18.25
N GLY A 15 -3.33 -10.46 18.40
CA GLY A 15 -2.88 -9.11 18.14
C GLY A 15 -3.16 -8.69 16.70
N PRO A 16 -3.18 -7.38 16.40
CA PRO A 16 -3.43 -6.91 15.05
C PRO A 16 -2.46 -7.52 14.04
N ALA A 17 -2.96 -7.93 12.88
CA ALA A 17 -2.13 -8.43 11.79
C ALA A 17 -1.69 -7.28 10.88
N SER A 18 -0.39 -7.20 10.60
CA SER A 18 0.15 -6.29 9.60
C SER A 18 0.26 -6.97 8.23
N ALA A 19 0.04 -6.21 7.16
CA ALA A 19 0.31 -6.67 5.80
C ALA A 19 1.27 -5.71 5.09
N SER A 20 2.27 -6.29 4.44
CA SER A 20 3.22 -5.57 3.58
C SER A 20 3.00 -5.98 2.13
N PHE A 21 2.74 -5.02 1.24
CA PHE A 21 2.50 -5.24 -0.17
C PHE A 21 2.87 -4.02 -1.03
N GLU A 22 3.09 -4.29 -2.31
CA GLU A 22 3.23 -3.27 -3.35
C GLU A 22 2.23 -3.51 -4.48
N LEU A 23 1.55 -2.46 -4.93
CA LEU A 23 0.63 -2.48 -6.05
C LEU A 23 1.22 -1.64 -7.20
N PRO A 24 1.75 -2.27 -8.25
CA PRO A 24 2.25 -1.56 -9.41
C PRO A 24 1.09 -1.02 -10.25
N SER A 25 1.33 0.09 -10.94
CA SER A 25 0.38 0.71 -11.89
C SER A 25 -0.95 1.16 -11.26
N LEU A 26 -1.05 1.16 -9.93
CA LEU A 26 -2.23 1.58 -9.18
C LEU A 26 -1.90 2.72 -8.23
N SER A 27 -2.76 3.73 -8.18
CA SER A 27 -2.75 4.79 -7.18
C SER A 27 -4.00 4.68 -6.32
N LEU A 28 -3.84 4.34 -5.03
CA LEU A 28 -4.97 4.23 -4.10
C LEU A 28 -5.56 5.58 -3.69
N SER A 29 -4.80 6.68 -3.80
CA SER A 29 -5.31 8.03 -3.55
C SER A 29 -6.19 8.57 -4.69
N GLY A 30 -6.25 7.84 -5.82
CA GLY A 30 -6.92 8.30 -7.04
C GLY A 30 -6.13 9.35 -7.83
N LEU A 31 -4.91 9.70 -7.39
CA LEU A 31 -4.07 10.67 -8.07
C LEU A 31 -3.64 10.15 -9.44
N ARG A 32 -3.82 10.98 -10.47
CA ARG A 32 -3.45 10.66 -11.85
C ARG A 32 -2.73 11.83 -12.50
N VAL A 33 -1.51 11.57 -12.97
CA VAL A 33 -0.75 12.45 -13.86
C VAL A 33 -1.52 12.59 -15.18
N ARG A 34 -1.97 13.81 -15.48
CA ARG A 34 -2.68 14.13 -16.73
C ARG A 34 -1.74 14.61 -17.83
N PHE A 35 -0.81 15.50 -17.47
CA PHE A 35 0.12 16.12 -18.41
C PHE A 35 1.49 16.26 -17.77
N VAL A 36 2.52 15.87 -18.51
CA VAL A 36 3.93 16.15 -18.19
C VAL A 36 4.44 17.08 -19.28
N ARG A 37 4.67 18.35 -18.92
CA ARG A 37 5.21 19.35 -19.85
C ARG A 37 6.73 19.34 -19.75
N VAL A 38 7.38 19.14 -20.88
CA VAL A 38 8.83 19.25 -21.02
C VAL A 38 9.09 20.33 -22.06
N SER A 39 9.84 21.36 -21.68
CA SER A 39 10.19 22.49 -22.55
C SER A 39 11.69 22.42 -22.82
N GLY A 40 12.07 22.54 -24.08
CA GLY A 40 13.46 22.63 -24.51
C GLY A 40 13.64 23.75 -25.53
N PRO A 41 14.88 24.17 -25.82
CA PRO A 41 15.17 25.11 -26.88
C PRO A 41 14.62 24.63 -28.25
N PRO A 42 14.39 25.54 -29.20
CA PRO A 42 13.97 25.15 -30.55
C PRO A 42 14.98 24.15 -31.16
N GLY A 43 14.47 23.03 -31.68
CA GLY A 43 15.28 21.92 -32.19
C GLY A 43 15.50 20.76 -31.22
N THR A 44 15.00 20.84 -29.98
CA THR A 44 15.11 19.71 -29.04
C THR A 44 14.24 18.53 -29.51
N PRO A 45 14.81 17.31 -29.63
CA PRO A 45 14.04 16.13 -30.00
C PRO A 45 12.96 15.80 -28.95
N GLN A 46 11.89 15.16 -29.40
CA GLN A 46 10.75 14.84 -28.53
C GLN A 46 11.16 13.81 -27.47
N ILE A 47 11.12 14.21 -26.20
CA ILE A 47 11.50 13.37 -25.06
C ILE A 47 10.40 12.34 -24.77
N LEU A 48 10.80 11.08 -24.61
CA LEU A 48 9.92 10.00 -24.15
C LEU A 48 9.45 10.28 -22.71
N ARG A 49 8.15 10.11 -22.46
CA ARG A 49 7.53 10.39 -21.17
C ARG A 49 7.04 9.09 -20.55
N TRP A 50 7.55 8.76 -19.37
CA TRP A 50 7.19 7.57 -18.64
C TRP A 50 6.59 7.97 -17.29
N VAL A 51 5.47 7.36 -16.93
CA VAL A 51 4.84 7.53 -15.62
C VAL A 51 4.64 6.14 -15.05
N ARG A 52 5.08 5.94 -13.80
CA ARG A 52 4.83 4.72 -13.04
C ARG A 52 4.15 5.09 -11.73
N TYR A 53 3.05 4.40 -11.44
CA TYR A 53 2.44 4.42 -10.12
C TYR A 53 2.92 3.19 -9.36
N VAL A 54 3.24 3.38 -8.09
CA VAL A 54 3.50 2.30 -7.14
C VAL A 54 2.81 2.71 -5.85
N THR A 55 1.90 1.87 -5.38
CA THR A 55 1.37 2.02 -4.02
C THR A 55 2.09 1.03 -3.13
N HIS A 56 2.70 1.52 -2.06
CA HIS A 56 3.39 0.71 -1.06
C HIS A 56 2.59 0.79 0.25
N SER A 57 2.38 -0.35 0.89
CA SER A 57 1.78 -0.42 2.22
C SER A 57 2.72 0.17 3.27
N ASP A 58 2.24 1.06 4.12
CA ASP A 58 2.98 1.51 5.30
C ASP A 58 2.36 0.86 6.55
N SER A 59 1.57 1.59 7.34
CA SER A 59 0.83 1.03 8.48
C SER A 59 -0.50 0.38 8.06
N TYR A 60 -0.45 -0.71 7.27
CA TYR A 60 -1.65 -1.49 6.93
C TYR A 60 -1.89 -2.58 7.98
N VAL A 61 -2.70 -2.26 8.99
CA VAL A 61 -2.99 -3.11 10.15
C VAL A 61 -4.46 -3.50 10.20
N ILE A 62 -4.72 -4.80 10.36
CA ILE A 62 -6.06 -5.40 10.47
C ILE A 62 -6.26 -5.90 11.90
N ARG A 63 -7.43 -5.61 12.49
CA ARG A 63 -7.86 -6.23 13.75
C ARG A 63 -8.63 -7.52 13.42
N ILE A 64 -8.27 -8.61 14.08
CA ILE A 64 -8.83 -9.95 13.87
C ILE A 64 -9.88 -10.22 14.95
#